data_AF-A0A531KFI8-F1
#
_entry.id   AF-A0A531KFI8-F1
#
_cell.length_a   1.000
_cell.length_b   1.000
_cell.length_c   1.000
_cell.angle_alpha   90.00
_cell.angle_beta   90.00
_cell.angle_gamma   90.00
#
_symmetry.space_group_name_H-M   'P 1'
#
loop_
_entity.id
_entity.type
_entity.pdbx_description
1 polymer ?
#
loop_
_entity_poly.entity_id
_entity_poly.type
_entity_poly.pdbx_seq_one_letter_code
_entity_poly.pdbx_strand_id
1 'polypeptide(L)'
;HRTKDITVWRQGDINYVVNAEPGSHAMKFVDKHGPCASSMAWRVVDAKHAFDHAVAKGATPYEGVDKALDVPAIVGIGGSLLYFVDTYGEKGSAYDAEFDWLGERDPKPEGVGFYYLDHLTHNVYRGNMDKWWDFYRDLFGFKQIHFFDIDGKITGLVS
;
A
#
# COMPACT_ATOMS: atom_id res chain seq x y z
N HIS A 1 14.56 -10.02 -3.01
CA HIS A 1 15.30 -8.74 -3.00
C HIS A 1 16.78 -9.08 -2.99
N ARG A 2 17.65 -8.21 -3.50
CA ARG A 2 19.11 -8.48 -3.60
C ARG A 2 19.83 -8.60 -2.25
N THR A 3 19.27 -8.06 -1.18
CA THR A 3 19.97 -7.85 0.10
C THR A 3 19.08 -7.99 1.34
N LYS A 4 17.75 -7.79 1.22
CA LYS A 4 16.77 -7.94 2.30
C LYS A 4 15.98 -9.24 2.16
N ASP A 5 15.42 -9.74 3.26
CA ASP A 5 14.46 -10.85 3.27
C ASP A 5 13.06 -10.37 2.83
N ILE A 6 12.97 -10.03 1.55
CA ILE A 6 11.75 -9.54 0.91
C ILE A 6 11.54 -10.27 -0.42
N THR A 7 10.36 -10.82 -0.61
CA THR A 7 9.97 -11.51 -1.85
C THR A 7 8.78 -10.82 -2.50
N VAL A 8 8.73 -10.89 -3.83
CA VAL A 8 7.59 -10.42 -4.62
C VAL A 8 6.85 -11.64 -5.16
N TRP A 9 5.59 -11.76 -4.79
CA TRP A 9 4.66 -12.75 -5.30
C TRP A 9 3.72 -12.09 -6.29
N ARG A 10 3.49 -12.74 -7.43
CA ARG A 10 2.76 -12.13 -8.53
C ARG A 10 1.80 -13.07 -9.23
N GLN A 11 0.67 -12.50 -9.64
CA GLN A 11 -0.29 -13.07 -10.58
C GLN A 11 -0.82 -11.93 -11.45
N GLY A 12 -0.68 -12.05 -12.78
CA GLY A 12 -1.00 -10.97 -13.70
C GLY A 12 -0.33 -9.66 -13.29
N ASP A 13 -1.15 -8.62 -13.06
CA ASP A 13 -0.69 -7.30 -12.59
C ASP A 13 -0.74 -7.14 -11.05
N ILE A 14 -1.21 -8.16 -10.30
CA ILE A 14 -1.28 -8.14 -8.84
C ILE A 14 0.08 -8.51 -8.26
N ASN A 15 0.55 -7.68 -7.33
CA ASN A 15 1.81 -7.87 -6.64
C ASN A 15 1.60 -7.88 -5.12
N TYR A 16 2.06 -8.92 -4.46
CA TYR A 16 2.20 -8.98 -3.01
C TYR A 16 3.68 -8.95 -2.65
N VAL A 17 4.08 -7.95 -1.88
CA VAL A 17 5.43 -7.85 -1.33
C VAL A 17 5.42 -8.45 0.07
N VAL A 18 6.02 -9.63 0.21
CA VAL A 18 6.15 -10.31 1.50
C VAL A 18 7.47 -9.88 2.11
N ASN A 19 7.40 -9.08 3.17
CA ASN A 19 8.56 -8.52 3.85
C ASN A 19 8.76 -9.20 5.21
N ALA A 20 9.82 -10.00 5.31
CA ALA A 20 10.27 -10.66 6.52
C ALA A 20 11.59 -10.06 7.06
N GLU A 21 12.06 -8.95 6.49
CA GLU A 21 13.33 -8.32 6.84
C GLU A 21 13.32 -7.88 8.31
N PRO A 22 14.23 -8.41 9.17
CA PRO A 22 14.30 -8.02 10.57
C PRO A 22 14.56 -6.52 10.73
N GLY A 23 13.88 -5.88 11.68
CA GLY A 23 14.03 -4.45 11.92
C GLY A 23 13.43 -3.54 10.83
N SER A 24 12.76 -4.11 9.82
CA SER A 24 11.96 -3.35 8.86
C SER A 24 10.75 -2.68 9.50
N HIS A 25 10.18 -1.68 8.83
CA HIS A 25 8.87 -1.12 9.22
C HIS A 25 7.82 -2.23 9.31
N ALA A 26 7.79 -3.12 8.32
CA ALA A 26 6.81 -4.19 8.22
C ALA A 26 6.86 -5.13 9.42
N MET A 27 8.05 -5.56 9.86
CA MET A 27 8.17 -6.46 11.01
C MET A 27 7.79 -5.78 12.33
N LYS A 28 8.14 -4.49 12.52
CA LYS A 28 7.67 -3.70 13.68
C LYS A 28 6.14 -3.50 13.68
N PHE A 29 5.54 -3.44 12.50
CA PHE A 29 4.09 -3.34 12.33
C PHE A 29 3.43 -4.68 12.70
N VAL A 30 3.99 -5.80 12.24
CA VAL A 30 3.55 -7.15 12.59
C VAL A 30 3.62 -7.40 14.10
N ASP A 31 4.64 -6.91 14.81
CA ASP A 31 4.72 -7.04 16.28
C ASP A 31 3.49 -6.48 17.02
N LYS A 32 2.83 -5.48 16.42
CA LYS A 32 1.63 -4.82 17.00
C LYS A 32 0.32 -5.42 16.52
N HIS A 33 0.29 -5.97 15.31
CA HIS A 33 -0.94 -6.30 14.59
C HIS A 33 -1.07 -7.77 14.19
N GLY A 34 -0.03 -8.59 14.39
CA GLY A 34 0.08 -9.93 13.81
C GLY A 34 0.32 -9.88 12.29
N PRO A 35 0.20 -11.03 11.58
CA PRO A 35 0.29 -11.07 10.12
C PRO A 35 -0.78 -10.19 9.46
N CYS A 36 -0.36 -9.16 8.74
CA CYS A 36 -1.27 -8.14 8.20
C CYS A 36 -0.68 -7.40 6.99
N ALA A 37 -1.48 -6.54 6.37
CA ALA A 37 -1.01 -5.58 5.37
C ALA A 37 -0.44 -4.34 6.07
N SER A 38 0.90 -4.27 6.17
CA SER A 38 1.62 -3.15 6.81
C SER A 38 1.77 -1.92 5.92
N SER A 39 1.47 -2.04 4.64
CA SER A 39 1.61 -0.97 3.66
C SER A 39 0.83 -1.25 2.38
N MET A 40 0.65 -0.21 1.55
CA MET A 40 0.14 -0.31 0.19
C MET A 40 0.94 0.62 -0.73
N ALA A 41 0.99 0.30 -2.03
CA ALA A 41 1.69 1.11 -3.03
C ALA A 41 0.74 1.51 -4.15
N TRP A 42 0.74 2.80 -4.50
CA TRP A 42 -0.09 3.35 -5.56
C TRP A 42 0.74 3.75 -6.76
N ARG A 43 0.25 3.39 -7.95
CA ARG A 43 0.78 3.93 -9.20
C ARG A 43 0.37 5.39 -9.33
N VAL A 44 1.35 6.26 -9.55
CA VAL A 44 1.15 7.70 -9.80
C VAL A 44 1.94 8.14 -11.03
N VAL A 45 1.62 9.29 -11.59
CA VAL A 45 2.31 9.78 -12.80
C VAL A 45 3.73 10.26 -12.47
N ASP A 46 3.89 10.91 -11.32
CA ASP A 46 5.12 11.48 -10.78
C ASP A 46 5.12 11.27 -9.25
N ALA A 47 6.04 10.43 -8.77
CA ALA A 47 6.10 10.05 -7.36
C ALA A 47 6.53 11.21 -6.46
N LYS A 48 7.42 12.08 -6.95
CA LYS A 48 7.89 13.24 -6.19
C LYS A 48 6.76 14.26 -6.03
N HIS A 49 6.06 14.57 -7.12
CA HIS A 49 4.94 15.51 -7.08
C HIS A 49 3.83 15.03 -6.14
N ALA A 50 3.45 13.75 -6.23
CA ALA A 50 2.42 13.16 -5.35
C ALA A 50 2.82 13.23 -3.87
N PHE A 51 4.08 12.91 -3.56
CA PHE A 51 4.62 13.01 -2.22
C PHE A 51 4.63 14.45 -1.69
N ASP A 52 5.21 15.39 -2.44
CA ASP A 52 5.30 16.80 -2.04
C ASP A 52 3.89 17.40 -1.82
N HIS A 53 2.93 17.05 -2.69
CA HIS A 53 1.54 17.46 -2.55
C HIS A 53 0.91 16.93 -1.25
N ALA A 54 1.04 15.64 -0.99
CA ALA A 54 0.46 15.01 0.20
C ALA A 54 1.04 15.63 1.48
N VAL A 55 2.36 15.86 1.52
CA VAL A 55 3.03 16.51 2.66
C VAL A 55 2.56 17.96 2.83
N ALA A 56 2.45 18.72 1.73
CA ALA A 56 1.91 20.09 1.78
C ALA A 56 0.45 20.16 2.26
N LYS A 57 -0.30 19.06 2.11
CA LYS A 57 -1.67 18.88 2.63
C LYS A 57 -1.75 18.33 4.06
N GLY A 58 -0.60 18.10 4.70
CA GLY A 58 -0.53 17.68 6.11
C GLY A 58 -0.30 16.18 6.32
N ALA A 59 0.00 15.41 5.27
CA ALA A 59 0.48 14.04 5.46
C ALA A 59 1.83 14.03 6.21
N THR A 60 2.02 13.04 7.07
CA THR A 60 3.32 12.81 7.71
C THR A 60 4.24 12.05 6.74
N PRO A 61 5.38 12.61 6.32
CA PRO A 61 6.33 11.89 5.48
C PRO A 61 6.95 10.71 6.24
N TYR A 62 7.26 9.62 5.53
CA TYR A 62 8.01 8.51 6.09
C TYR A 62 9.44 8.50 5.55
N GLU A 63 10.39 8.94 6.39
CA GLU A 63 11.80 9.11 6.04
C GLU A 63 12.67 7.90 6.47
N GLY A 64 12.05 6.86 7.03
CA GLY A 64 12.76 5.65 7.44
C GLY A 64 13.42 4.94 6.25
N VAL A 65 14.63 4.42 6.47
CA VAL A 65 15.37 3.61 5.49
C VAL A 65 14.97 2.13 5.52
N ASP A 66 14.07 1.76 6.42
CA ASP A 66 13.59 0.41 6.71
C ASP A 66 12.34 0.04 5.90
N LYS A 67 12.13 0.72 4.76
CA LYS A 67 11.06 0.51 3.78
C LYS A 67 11.28 -0.76 2.96
N ALA A 68 10.16 -1.31 2.46
CA ALA A 68 10.17 -2.43 1.53
C ALA A 68 10.66 -2.05 0.12
N LEU A 69 10.30 -0.85 -0.34
CA LEU A 69 10.69 -0.27 -1.62
C LEU A 69 11.36 1.09 -1.38
N ASP A 70 12.40 1.40 -2.14
CA ASP A 70 13.07 2.70 -2.09
C ASP A 70 12.36 3.75 -2.96
N VAL A 71 11.12 4.07 -2.56
CA VAL A 71 10.30 5.12 -3.18
C VAL A 71 9.74 6.06 -2.11
N PRO A 72 9.22 7.26 -2.48
CA PRO A 72 8.55 8.15 -1.55
C PRO A 72 7.35 7.48 -0.89
N ALA A 73 7.17 7.74 0.41
CA ALA A 73 6.06 7.18 1.19
C ALA A 73 5.60 8.12 2.30
N ILE A 74 4.33 8.07 2.64
CA ILE A 74 3.75 8.75 3.80
C ILE A 74 3.18 7.75 4.80
N VAL A 75 2.96 8.20 6.04
CA VAL A 75 2.22 7.43 7.05
C VAL A 75 0.73 7.50 6.75
N GLY A 76 0.12 6.33 6.53
CA GLY A 76 -1.29 6.13 6.28
C GLY A 76 -2.03 5.51 7.47
N ILE A 77 -3.10 4.77 7.15
CA ILE A 77 -4.01 4.23 8.15
C ILE A 77 -3.33 3.31 9.17
N GLY A 78 -3.59 3.55 10.46
CA GLY A 78 -3.04 2.74 11.53
C GLY A 78 -1.52 2.78 11.65
N GLY A 79 -0.83 3.71 10.96
CA GLY A 79 0.63 3.73 10.88
C GLY A 79 1.22 2.87 9.75
N SER A 80 0.37 2.32 8.88
CA SER A 80 0.82 1.68 7.64
C SER A 80 1.50 2.68 6.72
N LEU A 81 2.28 2.20 5.75
CA LEU A 81 2.89 3.08 4.74
C LEU A 81 2.07 3.12 3.47
N LEU A 82 1.97 4.31 2.89
CA LEU A 82 1.45 4.52 1.55
C LEU A 82 2.60 4.95 0.63
N TYR A 83 3.01 4.07 -0.27
CA TYR A 83 4.10 4.29 -1.23
C TYR A 83 3.58 4.92 -2.54
N PHE A 84 4.35 5.82 -3.12
CA PHE A 84 4.10 6.40 -4.44
C PHE A 84 5.08 5.83 -5.46
N VAL A 85 4.56 5.16 -6.49
CA VAL A 85 5.36 4.46 -7.51
C VAL A 85 5.06 5.04 -8.88
N ASP A 86 6.07 5.54 -9.58
CA ASP A 86 5.97 6.05 -10.96
C ASP A 86 6.75 5.22 -11.98
N THR A 87 7.46 4.17 -11.55
CA THR A 87 8.13 3.18 -12.41
C THR A 87 7.21 1.98 -12.67
N TYR A 88 6.42 2.04 -13.74
CA TYR A 88 5.57 0.96 -14.23
C TYR A 88 5.33 1.09 -15.74
N GLY A 89 4.91 0.00 -16.40
CA GLY A 89 4.58 0.00 -17.82
C GLY A 89 5.82 0.25 -18.68
N GLU A 90 5.76 1.22 -19.59
CA GLU A 90 6.90 1.58 -20.45
C GLU A 90 8.11 2.10 -19.66
N LYS A 91 7.89 2.62 -18.44
CA LYS A 91 8.97 3.08 -17.54
C LYS A 91 9.70 1.91 -16.85
N GLY A 92 9.28 0.67 -17.06
CA GLY A 92 9.86 -0.53 -16.45
C GLY A 92 9.06 -1.04 -15.26
N SER A 93 9.72 -1.73 -14.33
CA SER A 93 9.08 -2.33 -13.15
C SER A 93 9.56 -1.67 -11.86
N ALA A 94 8.65 -1.52 -10.89
CA ALA A 94 8.94 -1.01 -9.56
C ALA A 94 9.99 -1.84 -8.79
N TYR A 95 10.24 -3.09 -9.24
CA TYR A 95 11.11 -4.04 -8.57
C TYR A 95 12.51 -4.15 -9.20
N ASP A 96 12.70 -3.66 -10.43
CA ASP A 96 13.94 -3.86 -11.19
C ASP A 96 15.19 -3.28 -10.49
N ALA A 97 15.00 -2.22 -9.70
CA ALA A 97 16.09 -1.55 -8.99
C ALA A 97 16.65 -2.39 -7.82
N GLU A 98 15.80 -3.15 -7.12
CA GLU A 98 16.13 -3.77 -5.81
C GLU A 98 16.00 -5.31 -5.80
N PHE A 99 15.39 -5.90 -6.83
CA PHE A 99 15.07 -7.32 -6.91
C PHE A 99 15.69 -7.97 -8.14
N ASP A 100 15.91 -9.28 -8.02
CA ASP A 100 16.23 -10.15 -9.13
C ASP A 100 15.02 -11.05 -9.40
N TRP A 101 14.64 -11.15 -10.67
CA TRP A 101 13.58 -12.04 -11.11
C TRP A 101 14.10 -13.47 -11.15
N LEU A 102 13.29 -14.44 -10.69
CA LEU A 102 13.67 -15.86 -10.69
C LEU A 102 13.66 -16.50 -12.09
N GLY A 103 13.21 -15.75 -13.11
CA GLY A 103 13.09 -16.21 -14.48
C GLY A 103 13.00 -15.02 -15.42
N GLU A 104 11.95 -14.95 -16.24
CA GLU A 104 11.70 -13.81 -17.13
C GLU A 104 11.62 -12.50 -16.34
N ARG A 105 12.12 -11.42 -16.93
CA ARG A 105 12.06 -10.07 -16.34
C ARG A 105 10.62 -9.57 -16.33
N ASP A 106 10.18 -9.04 -15.19
CA ASP A 106 8.84 -8.48 -14.97
C ASP A 106 7.70 -9.43 -15.44
N PRO A 107 7.69 -10.69 -14.96
CA PRO A 107 6.80 -11.71 -15.48
C PRO A 107 5.34 -11.37 -15.16
N LYS A 108 4.40 -11.86 -15.96
CA LYS A 108 2.95 -11.74 -15.71
C LYS A 108 2.28 -13.11 -15.74
N PRO A 109 2.57 -13.99 -14.77
CA PRO A 109 2.02 -15.35 -14.76
C PRO A 109 0.49 -15.31 -14.64
N GLU A 110 -0.21 -16.14 -15.40
CA GLU A 110 -1.68 -16.19 -15.42
C GLU A 110 -2.28 -16.55 -14.05
N GLY A 111 -1.62 -17.45 -13.31
CA GLY A 111 -2.06 -17.90 -11.99
C GLY A 111 -3.37 -18.68 -12.05
N VAL A 112 -4.36 -18.23 -11.27
CA VAL A 112 -5.69 -18.81 -11.06
C VAL A 112 -6.83 -17.87 -11.47
N GLY A 113 -6.54 -16.84 -12.28
CA GLY A 113 -7.56 -15.97 -12.88
C GLY A 113 -7.87 -14.67 -12.12
N PHE A 114 -6.99 -14.18 -11.24
CA PHE A 114 -7.12 -12.82 -10.71
C PHE A 114 -6.40 -11.80 -11.60
N TYR A 115 -7.05 -10.66 -11.82
CA TYR A 115 -6.59 -9.66 -12.80
C TYR A 115 -6.00 -8.40 -12.15
N TYR A 116 -6.67 -7.84 -11.14
CA TYR A 116 -6.25 -6.62 -10.44
C TYR A 116 -6.77 -6.61 -9.00
N LEU A 117 -6.21 -5.73 -8.16
CA LEU A 117 -6.75 -5.43 -6.84
C LEU A 117 -7.92 -4.44 -7.01
N ASP A 118 -9.14 -4.91 -6.80
CA ASP A 118 -10.34 -4.10 -7.04
C ASP A 118 -10.59 -3.04 -5.96
N HIS A 119 -10.61 -3.48 -4.70
CA HIS A 119 -10.74 -2.59 -3.56
C HIS A 119 -10.11 -3.22 -2.31
N LEU A 120 -9.93 -2.40 -1.28
CA LEU A 120 -9.53 -2.80 0.06
C LEU A 120 -10.37 -2.03 1.08
N THR A 121 -10.58 -2.64 2.24
CA THR A 121 -11.37 -2.02 3.31
C THR A 121 -10.48 -1.61 4.47
N HIS A 122 -10.99 -0.65 5.24
CA HIS A 122 -10.34 -0.13 6.43
C HIS A 122 -11.32 -0.22 7.60
N ASN A 123 -11.04 -1.12 8.53
CA ASN A 123 -11.74 -1.11 9.81
C ASN A 123 -11.22 0.07 10.62
N VAL A 124 -12.09 1.05 10.86
CA VAL A 124 -11.77 2.27 11.60
C VAL A 124 -12.39 2.22 12.99
N TYR A 125 -11.63 2.63 14.01
CA TYR A 125 -12.22 2.81 15.34
C TYR A 125 -13.36 3.84 15.28
N ARG A 126 -14.38 3.65 16.11
CA ARG A 126 -15.55 4.55 16.18
C ARG A 126 -15.08 5.99 16.38
N GLY A 127 -15.61 6.90 15.55
CA GLY A 127 -15.24 8.32 15.54
C GLY A 127 -14.05 8.68 14.64
N ASN A 128 -13.33 7.71 14.06
CA ASN A 128 -12.23 7.97 13.12
C ASN A 128 -12.63 7.93 11.64
N MET A 129 -13.92 7.73 11.33
CA MET A 129 -14.39 7.68 9.94
C MET A 129 -14.11 9.00 9.22
N ASP A 130 -14.52 10.14 9.81
CA ASP A 130 -14.28 11.46 9.23
C ASP A 130 -12.79 11.76 9.06
N LYS A 131 -11.96 11.36 10.03
CA LYS A 131 -10.50 11.52 9.94
C LYS A 131 -9.93 10.82 8.70
N TRP A 132 -10.29 9.56 8.48
CA TRP A 132 -9.75 8.79 7.36
C TRP A 132 -10.42 9.18 6.03
N TRP A 133 -11.67 9.60 6.07
CA TRP A 133 -12.35 10.21 4.93
C TRP A 133 -11.65 11.49 4.48
N ASP A 134 -11.42 12.44 5.40
CA ASP A 134 -10.72 13.70 5.15
C ASP A 134 -9.30 13.44 4.62
N PHE A 135 -8.59 12.47 5.19
CA PHE A 135 -7.27 12.05 4.70
C PHE A 135 -7.31 11.69 3.20
N TYR A 136 -8.23 10.81 2.78
CA TYR A 136 -8.31 10.40 1.37
C TYR A 136 -8.86 11.50 0.45
N ARG A 137 -9.86 12.25 0.92
CA ARG A 137 -10.48 13.35 0.17
C ARG A 137 -9.49 14.49 -0.06
N ASP A 138 -8.81 14.95 0.98
CA ASP A 138 -8.04 16.20 0.93
C ASP A 138 -6.65 16.01 0.32
N LEU A 139 -6.04 14.83 0.48
CA LEU A 139 -4.72 14.53 -0.09
C LEU A 139 -4.82 14.02 -1.54
N PHE A 140 -5.89 13.28 -1.87
CA PHE A 140 -5.96 12.53 -3.13
C PHE A 140 -7.23 12.80 -3.95
N GLY A 141 -8.13 13.66 -3.47
CA GLY A 141 -9.36 14.01 -4.20
C GLY A 141 -10.37 12.88 -4.28
N PHE A 142 -10.30 11.89 -3.37
CA PHE A 142 -11.25 10.77 -3.36
C PHE A 142 -12.68 11.30 -3.16
N LYS A 143 -13.64 10.61 -3.79
CA LYS A 143 -15.07 10.92 -3.70
C LYS A 143 -15.80 9.73 -3.11
N GLN A 144 -16.81 10.01 -2.29
CA GLN A 144 -17.70 8.98 -1.79
C GLN A 144 -18.57 8.53 -2.95
N ILE A 145 -18.45 7.25 -3.32
CA ILE A 145 -19.20 6.65 -4.42
C ILE A 145 -20.40 5.84 -3.94
N HIS A 146 -20.37 5.34 -2.69
CA HIS A 146 -21.45 4.59 -2.05
C HIS A 146 -21.47 4.91 -0.55
N PHE A 147 -22.66 4.86 0.07
CA PHE A 147 -22.86 4.97 1.51
C PHE A 147 -23.80 3.85 1.94
N PHE A 148 -23.40 3.09 2.95
CA PHE A 148 -24.22 2.06 3.57
C PHE A 148 -24.45 2.45 5.02
N ASP A 149 -25.72 2.42 5.44
CA ASP A 149 -26.11 2.50 6.85
C ASP A 149 -26.68 1.13 7.23
N ILE A 150 -25.84 0.30 7.84
CA ILE A 150 -26.20 -1.07 8.21
C ILE A 150 -26.58 -1.11 9.69
N ASP A 151 -27.88 -1.14 9.95
CA ASP A 151 -28.45 -1.23 11.30
C ASP A 151 -28.44 -2.71 11.79
N GLY A 152 -27.25 -3.23 12.09
CA GLY A 152 -27.05 -4.64 12.43
C GLY A 152 -27.36 -4.97 13.89
N LYS A 153 -28.56 -5.49 14.20
CA LYS A 153 -28.93 -5.91 15.57
C LYS A 153 -28.24 -7.18 16.09
N ILE A 154 -27.56 -8.01 15.28
CA ILE A 154 -27.05 -9.33 15.75
C ILE A 154 -25.62 -9.72 15.28
N THR A 155 -24.96 -9.04 14.34
CA THR A 155 -23.59 -9.45 13.94
C THR A 155 -22.65 -8.25 13.85
N GLY A 156 -21.56 -8.29 14.63
CA GLY A 156 -20.55 -7.24 14.75
C GLY A 156 -19.62 -7.11 13.54
N LEU A 157 -20.20 -6.98 12.35
CA LEU A 157 -19.51 -6.55 11.14
C LEU A 157 -20.32 -5.38 10.59
N VAL A 158 -19.76 -4.18 10.73
CA VAL A 158 -20.33 -2.94 10.19
C VAL A 158 -19.48 -2.61 8.97
N SER A 159 -20.07 -2.72 7.78
CA SER A 159 -19.54 -2.19 6.51
C SER A 159 -20.39 -1.03 6.04
#